data_AF-A0A939ZHJ9-F1
#
_entry.id   AF-A0A939ZHJ9-F1
#
_cell.length_a   1.000
_cell.length_b   1.000
_cell.length_c   1.000
_cell.angle_alpha   90.00
_cell.angle_beta   90.00
_cell.angle_gamma   90.00
#
_symmetry.space_group_name_H-M   'P 1'
#
loop_
_entity.id
_entity.type
_entity.pdbx_description
1 polymer ?
#
loop_
_entity_poly.entity_id
_entity_poly.type
_entity_poly.pdbx_seq_one_letter_code
_entity_poly.pdbx_strand_id
1 'polypeptide(L)'
;MTGTAVASYFNFSSYTSYQTTSKRTETLSFSDRIDAKDEKAEKQESQRGIVMEEYYAKRPQYKERAKERVEGGYGVLKCAGISAEDMENMSMSEFKDVMSRVIAGISHHATRPYDEETVLISEEGWENMKKDPDYAAYVLGLLKEDRSFANPFFAMGDKGSYCVQHFGASPEDYHGVGFSKIYGGTAAGARSMYNSAKGTGGIETRGPQADLQPPADYNLWEERRKARRHKRKEQIDDEILANYYQKKHQNELYERKLYENKELARLRSAAEMMGLRGNASHESKISMASGTAYYEAAFMTSDIAEMI
;
A
#
# COMPACT_ATOMS: atom_id res chain seq x y z
N MET A 1 -7.86 -1.72 35.52
CA MET A 1 -6.74 -2.67 35.40
C MET A 1 -6.02 -2.33 34.11
N THR A 2 -4.74 -2.02 34.24
CA THR A 2 -3.86 -1.35 33.27
C THR A 2 -3.50 -2.26 32.09
N GLY A 3 -3.73 -1.78 30.87
CA GLY A 3 -3.32 -2.45 29.63
C GLY A 3 -1.83 -2.22 29.36
N THR A 4 -1.07 -3.31 29.39
CA THR A 4 0.37 -3.38 29.13
C THR A 4 0.65 -3.19 27.64
N ALA A 5 1.47 -2.19 27.31
CA ALA A 5 2.01 -1.98 25.98
C ALA A 5 3.04 -3.08 25.65
N VAL A 6 2.86 -3.75 24.50
CA VAL A 6 3.82 -4.73 23.99
C VAL A 6 4.89 -3.97 23.21
N ALA A 7 6.02 -3.72 23.87
CA ALA A 7 7.22 -3.21 23.22
C ALA A 7 7.89 -4.37 22.46
N SER A 8 7.88 -4.32 21.12
CA SER A 8 8.66 -5.25 20.30
C SER A 8 10.13 -4.82 20.29
N TYR A 9 10.93 -5.45 21.14
CA TYR A 9 12.39 -5.32 21.13
C TYR A 9 12.95 -6.09 19.93
N PHE A 10 13.53 -5.37 18.96
CA PHE A 10 14.39 -5.99 17.96
C PHE A 10 15.77 -6.24 18.58
N ASN A 11 16.06 -7.52 18.84
CA ASN A 11 17.37 -8.02 19.27
C ASN A 11 18.31 -8.04 18.06
N PHE A 12 19.26 -7.11 17.98
CA PHE A 12 20.42 -7.25 17.11
C PHE A 12 21.53 -7.94 17.92
N SER A 13 21.52 -9.27 17.94
CA SER A 13 22.55 -10.05 18.62
C SER A 13 23.14 -11.12 17.71
N SER A 14 24.46 -10.97 17.53
CA SER A 14 25.50 -11.98 17.30
C SER A 14 26.13 -12.07 15.90
N TYR A 15 27.46 -12.26 15.95
CA TYR A 15 28.45 -12.56 14.89
C TYR A 15 28.95 -11.33 14.08
N THR A 16 30.24 -10.96 14.03
CA THR A 16 31.52 -11.68 14.15
C THR A 16 32.63 -10.78 14.73
N SER A 17 33.51 -11.32 15.58
CA SER A 17 34.77 -10.68 15.96
C SER A 17 35.84 -10.96 14.90
N TYR A 18 36.45 -9.94 14.30
CA TYR A 18 37.62 -10.12 13.45
C TYR A 18 38.91 -9.80 14.22
N GLN A 19 39.81 -10.77 14.27
CA GLN A 19 41.19 -10.58 14.73
C GLN A 19 41.98 -9.90 13.60
N THR A 20 42.59 -8.75 13.90
CA THR A 20 43.48 -8.02 13.00
C THR A 20 44.87 -8.67 13.00
N THR A 21 45.20 -9.39 11.94
CA THR A 21 46.60 -9.78 11.66
C THR A 21 47.34 -8.61 11.04
N SER A 22 48.21 -7.97 11.84
CA SER A 22 49.13 -6.92 11.41
C SER A 22 50.22 -7.50 10.50
N LYS A 23 50.28 -7.04 9.24
CA LYS A 23 51.47 -7.17 8.40
C LYS A 23 52.22 -5.84 8.37
N ARG A 24 53.50 -5.92 8.73
CA ARG A 24 54.45 -4.83 8.92
C ARG A 24 54.89 -4.27 7.56
N THR A 25 54.65 -2.98 7.32
CA THR A 25 55.36 -2.19 6.30
C THR A 25 55.93 -0.92 6.92
N GLU A 26 57.16 -0.65 6.49
CA GLU A 26 58.11 0.45 6.66
C GLU A 26 57.79 1.61 7.62
N THR A 27 58.76 1.89 8.49
CA THR A 27 58.66 2.78 9.65
C THR A 27 58.86 4.25 9.27
N LEU A 28 57.75 4.99 9.13
CA LEU A 28 57.73 6.43 9.43
C LEU A 28 58.07 6.67 10.90
N SER A 29 58.74 7.78 11.20
CA SER A 29 59.07 8.17 12.58
C SER A 29 57.78 8.37 13.37
N PHE A 30 57.83 8.10 14.68
CA PHE A 30 56.67 8.20 15.57
C PHE A 30 56.07 9.63 15.59
N SER A 31 56.92 10.65 15.49
CA SER A 31 56.50 12.05 15.39
C SER A 31 55.79 12.33 14.06
N ASP A 32 56.34 11.84 12.94
CA ASP A 32 55.74 12.02 11.61
C ASP A 32 54.34 11.36 11.52
N ARG A 33 54.10 10.30 12.31
CA ARG A 33 52.79 9.64 12.41
C ARG A 33 51.79 10.40 13.27
N ILE A 34 52.24 11.21 14.22
CA ILE A 34 51.38 12.08 15.03
C ILE A 34 51.01 13.29 14.19
N ASP A 35 51.99 13.96 13.61
CA ASP A 35 51.77 15.15 12.77
C ASP A 35 50.88 14.84 11.55
N ALA A 36 51.10 13.70 10.88
CA ALA A 36 50.25 13.27 9.77
C ALA A 36 48.85 12.79 10.19
N LYS A 37 48.65 12.38 11.45
CA LYS A 37 47.32 12.07 11.98
C LYS A 37 46.57 13.36 12.33
N ASP A 38 47.26 14.31 12.94
CA ASP A 38 46.69 15.59 13.36
C ASP A 38 46.29 16.43 12.14
N GLU A 39 47.14 16.51 11.09
CA GLU A 39 46.77 17.20 9.83
C GLU A 39 45.59 16.54 9.09
N LYS A 40 45.47 15.21 9.18
CA LYS A 40 44.41 14.46 8.49
C LYS A 40 43.07 14.59 9.23
N ALA A 41 43.12 14.54 10.56
CA ALA A 41 41.98 14.84 11.42
C ALA A 41 41.49 16.28 11.22
N GLU A 42 42.38 17.27 11.11
CA GLU A 42 42.02 18.68 10.89
C GLU A 42 41.42 18.93 9.49
N LYS A 43 41.95 18.28 8.45
CA LYS A 43 41.36 18.32 7.10
C LYS A 43 40.02 17.58 6.99
N GLN A 44 39.76 16.60 7.86
CA GLN A 44 38.49 15.87 7.88
C GLN A 44 37.43 16.55 8.76
N GLU A 45 37.83 17.14 9.87
CA GLU A 45 36.95 17.96 10.71
C GLU A 45 36.51 19.23 9.99
N SER A 46 37.37 19.81 9.15
CA SER A 46 36.97 20.90 8.23
C SER A 46 36.08 20.46 7.08
N GLN A 47 36.05 19.16 6.74
CA GLN A 47 35.17 18.59 5.70
C GLN A 47 33.83 18.05 6.22
N ARG A 48 33.68 17.85 7.54
CA ARG A 48 32.41 17.45 8.16
C ARG A 48 31.34 18.50 7.94
N GLY A 49 30.15 18.06 7.52
CA GLY A 49 28.98 18.90 7.33
C GLY A 49 29.04 19.84 6.12
N ILE A 50 30.10 19.86 5.31
CA ILE A 50 30.21 20.78 4.16
C ILE A 50 29.03 20.58 3.20
N VAL A 51 28.72 19.32 2.87
CA VAL A 51 27.69 19.01 1.86
C VAL A 51 26.32 19.45 2.37
N MET A 52 26.04 19.19 3.65
CA MET A 52 24.77 19.54 4.26
C MET A 52 24.64 21.04 4.55
N GLU A 53 25.72 21.72 4.95
CA GLU A 53 25.71 23.18 5.14
C GLU A 53 25.51 23.92 3.81
N GLU A 54 26.15 23.46 2.73
CA GLU A 54 25.90 23.99 1.38
C GLU A 54 24.43 23.78 0.97
N TYR A 55 23.87 22.59 1.24
CA TYR A 55 22.45 22.30 1.00
C TYR A 55 21.54 23.25 1.80
N TYR A 56 21.82 23.46 3.09
CA TYR A 56 21.03 24.36 3.93
C TYR A 56 21.06 25.81 3.43
N ALA A 57 22.22 26.27 2.93
CA ALA A 57 22.37 27.60 2.36
C ALA A 57 21.58 27.75 1.05
N LYS A 58 21.59 26.74 0.17
CA LYS A 58 20.84 26.74 -1.09
C LYS A 58 19.34 26.55 -0.91
N ARG A 59 18.93 25.77 0.09
CA ARG A 59 17.54 25.34 0.33
C ARG A 59 17.08 25.60 1.78
N PRO A 60 17.04 26.86 2.22
CA PRO A 60 16.71 27.18 3.61
C PRO A 60 15.32 26.69 4.03
N GLN A 61 14.36 26.62 3.10
CA GLN A 61 13.01 26.11 3.35
C GLN A 61 12.94 24.62 3.69
N TYR A 62 13.96 23.84 3.30
CA TYR A 62 14.04 22.39 3.56
C TYR A 62 15.03 22.07 4.68
N LYS A 63 15.67 23.08 5.29
CA LYS A 63 16.73 22.92 6.30
C LYS A 63 16.29 22.05 7.48
N GLU A 64 15.15 22.37 8.09
CA GLU A 64 14.68 21.65 9.28
C GLU A 64 14.36 20.19 8.96
N ARG A 65 13.67 19.92 7.84
CA ARG A 65 13.40 18.55 7.38
C ARG A 65 14.68 17.78 7.07
N ALA A 66 15.69 18.44 6.51
CA ALA A 66 16.96 17.81 6.23
C ALA A 66 17.75 17.48 7.52
N LYS A 67 17.70 18.34 8.54
CA LYS A 67 18.23 18.01 9.87
C LYS A 67 17.51 16.82 10.51
N GLU A 68 16.19 16.75 10.43
CA GLU A 68 15.41 15.61 10.93
C GLU A 68 15.85 14.30 10.25
N ARG A 69 16.15 14.33 8.94
CA ARG A 69 16.72 13.18 8.22
C ARG A 69 18.11 12.83 8.73
N VAL A 70 19.00 13.79 8.91
CA VAL A 70 20.34 13.57 9.47
C VAL A 70 20.23 12.90 10.85
N GLU A 71 19.42 13.44 11.76
CA GLU A 71 19.17 12.84 13.08
C GLU A 71 18.59 11.42 12.97
N GLY A 72 17.61 11.24 12.09
CA GLY A 72 16.98 9.95 11.81
C GLY A 72 17.98 8.89 11.33
N GLY A 73 18.93 9.28 10.48
CA GLY A 73 20.00 8.45 9.95
C GLY A 73 21.09 8.11 10.96
N TYR A 74 21.48 9.06 11.83
CA TYR A 74 22.33 8.74 12.98
C TYR A 74 21.68 7.71 13.90
N GLY A 75 20.34 7.77 14.06
CA GLY A 75 19.58 6.72 14.73
C GLY A 75 19.74 5.35 14.06
N VAL A 76 19.79 5.28 12.73
CA VAL A 76 20.02 4.02 11.99
C VAL A 76 21.44 3.49 12.24
N LEU A 77 22.45 4.35 12.11
CA LEU A 77 23.86 4.00 12.35
C LEU A 77 24.07 3.47 13.77
N LYS A 78 23.48 4.13 14.76
CA LYS A 78 23.51 3.70 16.16
C LYS A 78 22.89 2.31 16.35
N CYS A 79 21.74 2.03 15.73
CA CYS A 79 21.12 0.71 15.78
C CYS A 79 21.98 -0.37 15.10
N ALA A 80 22.74 -0.01 14.08
CA ALA A 80 23.70 -0.90 13.42
C ALA A 80 25.03 -1.04 14.18
N GLY A 81 25.22 -0.30 15.28
CA GLY A 81 26.46 -0.32 16.06
C GLY A 81 27.65 0.33 15.35
N ILE A 82 27.40 1.27 14.44
CA ILE A 82 28.44 1.95 13.65
C ILE A 82 28.57 3.39 14.14
N SER A 83 29.78 3.79 14.52
CA SER A 83 30.11 5.18 14.86
C SER A 83 30.67 5.94 13.65
N ALA A 84 30.73 7.27 13.75
CA ALA A 84 31.36 8.10 12.72
C ALA A 84 32.86 7.78 12.56
N GLU A 85 33.53 7.45 13.66
CA GLU A 85 34.95 7.07 13.69
C GLU A 85 35.18 5.73 12.97
N ASP A 86 34.26 4.78 13.10
CA ASP A 86 34.34 3.51 12.38
C ASP A 86 34.29 3.73 10.86
N MET A 87 33.38 4.59 10.40
CA MET A 87 33.23 4.91 8.97
C MET A 87 34.50 5.56 8.39
N GLU A 88 35.18 6.36 9.20
CA GLU A 88 36.41 7.06 8.81
C GLU A 88 37.58 6.11 8.59
N ASN A 89 37.71 5.11 9.46
CA ASN A 89 38.83 4.18 9.47
C ASN A 89 38.71 3.08 8.39
N MET A 90 37.53 2.89 7.80
CA MET A 90 37.30 1.90 6.76
C MET A 90 37.96 2.29 5.43
N SER A 91 38.37 1.31 4.63
CA SER A 91 38.63 1.53 3.20
C SER A 91 37.34 1.88 2.45
N MET A 92 37.42 2.41 1.23
CA MET A 92 36.21 2.75 0.46
C MET A 92 35.36 1.50 0.15
N SER A 93 35.99 0.37 -0.17
CA SER A 93 35.27 -0.89 -0.40
C SER A 93 34.55 -1.38 0.85
N GLU A 94 35.24 -1.37 2.01
CA GLU A 94 34.63 -1.77 3.28
C GLU A 94 33.48 -0.84 3.67
N PHE A 95 33.64 0.47 3.44
CA PHE A 95 32.58 1.44 3.67
C PHE A 95 31.34 1.15 2.83
N LYS A 96 31.50 0.93 1.51
CA LYS A 96 30.40 0.56 0.62
C LYS A 96 29.71 -0.73 1.07
N ASP A 97 30.46 -1.75 1.46
CA ASP A 97 29.91 -3.04 1.91
C ASP A 97 29.16 -2.92 3.25
N VAL A 98 29.69 -2.15 4.20
CA VAL A 98 29.03 -1.88 5.49
C VAL A 98 27.75 -1.08 5.25
N MET A 99 27.82 0.03 4.53
CA MET A 99 26.67 0.89 4.28
C MET A 99 25.59 0.19 3.45
N SER A 100 25.98 -0.65 2.49
CA SER A 100 25.02 -1.48 1.74
C SER A 100 24.23 -2.43 2.65
N ARG A 101 24.91 -3.04 3.64
CA ARG A 101 24.23 -3.87 4.65
C ARG A 101 23.32 -3.05 5.57
N VAL A 102 23.75 -1.87 5.99
CA VAL A 102 22.91 -0.95 6.78
C VAL A 102 21.65 -0.57 6.00
N ILE A 103 21.81 -0.15 4.74
CA ILE A 103 20.71 0.20 3.84
C ILE A 103 19.76 -0.98 3.64
N ALA A 104 20.27 -2.19 3.41
CA ALA A 104 19.45 -3.39 3.28
C ALA A 104 18.71 -3.76 4.59
N GLY A 105 19.26 -3.38 5.75
CA GLY A 105 18.67 -3.63 7.06
C GLY A 105 17.53 -2.68 7.46
N ILE A 106 17.34 -1.56 6.76
CA ILE A 106 16.23 -0.63 7.06
C ILE A 106 14.91 -1.27 6.57
N SER A 107 14.05 -1.65 7.51
CA SER A 107 12.77 -2.29 7.21
C SER A 107 11.74 -1.32 6.60
N HIS A 108 10.93 -1.84 5.67
CA HIS A 108 9.70 -1.17 5.25
C HIS A 108 8.62 -1.21 6.34
N HIS A 109 7.70 -0.26 6.29
CA HIS A 109 6.46 -0.32 7.06
C HIS A 109 5.71 -1.63 6.79
N ALA A 110 5.05 -2.19 7.81
CA ALA A 110 4.42 -3.52 7.75
C ALA A 110 3.33 -3.66 6.66
N THR A 111 2.77 -2.55 6.18
CA THR A 111 1.78 -2.50 5.09
C THR A 111 2.40 -2.48 3.70
N ARG A 112 3.73 -2.51 3.58
CA ARG A 112 4.47 -2.50 2.31
C ARG A 112 5.32 -3.77 2.12
N PRO A 113 4.78 -4.98 2.40
CA PRO A 113 5.56 -6.21 2.35
C PRO A 113 5.93 -6.63 0.92
N TYR A 114 5.31 -6.01 -0.08
CA TYR A 114 5.49 -6.36 -1.49
C TYR A 114 6.32 -5.34 -2.26
N ASP A 115 6.82 -4.30 -1.59
CA ASP A 115 7.65 -3.30 -2.27
C ASP A 115 9.04 -3.86 -2.56
N GLU A 116 9.56 -3.47 -3.70
CA GLU A 116 10.92 -3.82 -4.13
C GLU A 116 11.66 -2.54 -4.45
N GLU A 117 12.70 -2.25 -3.66
CA GLU A 117 13.48 -1.04 -3.82
C GLU A 117 14.94 -1.36 -4.18
N THR A 118 15.46 -0.66 -5.18
CA THR A 118 16.90 -0.58 -5.44
C THR A 118 17.39 0.81 -5.12
N VAL A 119 18.47 0.87 -4.34
CA VAL A 119 19.18 2.10 -4.02
C VAL A 119 20.43 2.20 -4.89
N LEU A 120 20.52 3.26 -5.67
CA LEU A 120 21.65 3.60 -6.53
C LEU A 120 22.35 4.82 -5.93
N ILE A 121 23.64 4.70 -5.66
CA ILE A 121 24.47 5.79 -5.14
C ILE A 121 25.63 5.95 -6.12
N SER A 122 25.84 7.16 -6.63
CA SER A 122 26.95 7.48 -7.54
C SER A 122 28.30 7.33 -6.85
N GLU A 123 29.38 7.20 -7.62
CA GLU A 123 30.73 7.13 -7.04
C GLU A 123 31.08 8.40 -6.23
N GLU A 124 30.71 9.58 -6.74
CA GLU A 124 30.85 10.84 -5.99
C GLU A 124 29.98 10.88 -4.74
N GLY A 125 28.79 10.30 -4.79
CA GLY A 125 27.92 10.14 -3.63
C GLY A 125 28.55 9.28 -2.55
N TRP A 126 29.17 8.15 -2.92
CA TRP A 126 29.92 7.31 -1.98
C TRP A 126 31.12 8.03 -1.37
N GLU A 127 31.86 8.78 -2.17
CA GLU A 127 32.97 9.60 -1.68
C GLU A 127 32.50 10.65 -0.68
N ASN A 128 31.42 11.37 -0.98
CA ASN A 128 30.90 12.41 -0.10
C ASN A 128 30.27 11.84 1.15
N MET A 129 29.56 10.71 1.07
CA MET A 129 29.06 10.00 2.26
C MET A 129 30.19 9.59 3.20
N LYS A 130 31.34 9.20 2.65
CA LYS A 130 32.50 8.82 3.47
C LYS A 130 33.22 10.03 4.08
N LYS A 131 33.34 11.12 3.34
CA LYS A 131 33.98 12.37 3.81
C LYS A 131 33.11 13.13 4.80
N ASP A 132 31.80 13.11 4.60
CA ASP A 132 30.80 13.83 5.38
C ASP A 132 29.76 12.85 6.00
N PRO A 133 29.95 12.47 7.28
CA PRO A 133 29.02 11.63 8.02
C PRO A 133 27.58 12.19 8.07
N ASP A 134 27.39 13.51 8.03
CA ASP A 134 26.05 14.10 8.01
C ASP A 134 25.34 13.81 6.69
N TYR A 135 26.07 13.78 5.57
CA TYR A 135 25.49 13.38 4.30
C TYR A 135 25.14 11.88 4.26
N ALA A 136 26.01 11.02 4.80
CA ALA A 136 25.67 9.59 4.97
C ALA A 136 24.43 9.40 5.84
N ALA A 137 24.35 10.12 6.96
CA ALA A 137 23.18 10.10 7.83
C ALA A 137 21.94 10.64 7.11
N TYR A 138 22.04 11.72 6.33
CA TYR A 138 20.94 12.23 5.52
C TYR A 138 20.38 11.16 4.57
N VAL A 139 21.24 10.44 3.83
CA VAL A 139 20.84 9.35 2.92
C VAL A 139 20.08 8.24 3.67
N LEU A 140 20.63 7.78 4.80
CA LEU A 140 20.00 6.75 5.62
C LEU A 140 18.67 7.22 6.22
N GLY A 141 18.60 8.47 6.66
CA GLY A 141 17.41 9.09 7.22
C GLY A 141 16.30 9.24 6.20
N LEU A 142 16.65 9.65 4.97
CA LEU A 142 15.71 9.73 3.86
C LEU A 142 15.14 8.36 3.53
N LEU A 143 15.98 7.33 3.42
CA LEU A 143 15.51 5.95 3.18
C LEU A 143 14.61 5.46 4.32
N LYS A 144 14.96 5.75 5.57
CA LYS A 144 14.12 5.41 6.73
C LYS A 144 12.77 6.12 6.68
N GLU A 145 12.75 7.41 6.37
CA GLU A 145 11.52 8.19 6.21
C GLU A 145 10.65 7.58 5.09
N ASP A 146 11.22 7.41 3.90
CA ASP A 146 10.52 6.89 2.72
C ASP A 146 9.95 5.49 2.97
N ARG A 147 10.68 4.62 3.67
CA ARG A 147 10.23 3.27 4.01
C ARG A 147 9.22 3.22 5.14
N SER A 148 9.11 4.26 5.96
CA SER A 148 8.19 4.33 7.10
C SER A 148 6.74 4.61 6.71
N PHE A 149 6.49 5.16 5.52
CA PHE A 149 5.14 5.49 5.09
C PHE A 149 4.24 4.26 5.02
N ALA A 150 3.08 4.35 5.67
CA ALA A 150 2.04 3.34 5.57
C ALA A 150 1.38 3.38 4.18
N ASN A 151 1.10 2.22 3.62
CA ASN A 151 0.36 2.08 2.37
C ASN A 151 -1.14 2.00 2.69
N PRO A 152 -1.93 3.03 2.37
CA PRO A 152 -3.36 3.05 2.67
C PRO A 152 -4.16 2.03 1.85
N PHE A 153 -3.60 1.52 0.75
CA PHE A 153 -4.27 0.57 -0.16
C PHE A 153 -3.92 -0.89 0.15
N PHE A 154 -3.08 -1.17 1.14
CA PHE A 154 -2.66 -2.52 1.50
C PHE A 154 -3.86 -3.46 1.76
N ALA A 155 -4.85 -2.99 2.54
CA ALA A 155 -6.06 -3.76 2.84
C ALA A 155 -6.98 -3.98 1.62
N MET A 156 -6.78 -3.22 0.54
CA MET A 156 -7.53 -3.34 -0.72
C MET A 156 -6.89 -4.33 -1.70
N GLY A 157 -5.82 -5.02 -1.28
CA GLY A 157 -5.15 -6.04 -2.08
C GLY A 157 -4.01 -5.51 -2.94
N ASP A 158 -3.45 -4.35 -2.59
CA ASP A 158 -2.26 -3.83 -3.25
C ASP A 158 -1.10 -4.86 -3.23
N LYS A 159 -0.36 -4.90 -4.33
CA LYS A 159 0.76 -5.80 -4.61
C LYS A 159 2.09 -5.05 -4.55
N GLY A 160 2.07 -3.78 -4.14
CA GLY A 160 3.24 -2.95 -3.89
C GLY A 160 3.75 -2.24 -5.14
N SER A 161 4.91 -1.62 -4.99
CA SER A 161 5.60 -0.90 -6.06
C SER A 161 7.02 -1.40 -6.26
N TYR A 162 7.52 -1.21 -7.48
CA TYR A 162 8.96 -1.18 -7.73
C TYR A 162 9.47 0.25 -7.55
N CYS A 163 10.49 0.45 -6.74
CA CYS A 163 11.08 1.76 -6.48
C CYS A 163 12.57 1.76 -6.82
N VAL A 164 13.05 2.85 -7.39
CA VAL A 164 14.48 3.10 -7.60
C VAL A 164 14.81 4.44 -6.98
N GLN A 165 15.74 4.45 -6.03
CA GLN A 165 16.20 5.66 -5.35
C GLN A 165 17.60 5.99 -5.85
N HIS A 166 17.78 7.16 -6.46
CA HIS A 166 19.06 7.62 -6.97
C HIS A 166 19.62 8.70 -6.05
N PHE A 167 20.85 8.51 -5.58
CA PHE A 167 21.62 9.48 -4.79
C PHE A 167 22.89 9.89 -5.54
N GLY A 168 23.13 11.20 -5.62
CA GLY A 168 24.31 11.78 -6.24
C GLY A 168 25.31 12.32 -5.23
N ALA A 169 26.05 13.36 -5.63
CA ALA A 169 27.08 13.98 -4.81
C ALA A 169 26.50 14.81 -3.66
N SER A 170 25.30 15.35 -3.82
CA SER A 170 24.61 16.14 -2.79
C SER A 170 23.12 15.80 -2.70
N PRO A 171 22.41 16.29 -1.65
CA PRO A 171 20.99 16.06 -1.51
C PRO A 171 20.12 16.57 -2.68
N GLU A 172 20.60 17.53 -3.47
CA GLU A 172 19.89 18.03 -4.67
C GLU A 172 19.83 17.02 -5.81
N ASP A 173 20.80 16.10 -5.88
CA ASP A 173 20.86 15.08 -6.93
C ASP A 173 19.90 13.91 -6.67
N TYR A 174 19.27 13.90 -5.49
CA TYR A 174 18.34 12.85 -5.10
C TYR A 174 17.08 12.87 -5.97
N HIS A 175 16.74 11.72 -6.54
CA HIS A 175 15.43 11.49 -7.14
C HIS A 175 14.99 10.04 -7.00
N GLY A 176 13.70 9.85 -6.70
CA GLY A 176 13.05 8.56 -6.60
C GLY A 176 12.10 8.33 -7.77
N VAL A 177 12.10 7.11 -8.31
CA VAL A 177 11.15 6.69 -9.36
C VAL A 177 10.39 5.46 -8.88
N GLY A 178 9.06 5.50 -8.96
CA GLY A 178 8.18 4.43 -8.53
C GLY A 178 7.29 3.92 -9.66
N PHE A 179 7.15 2.60 -9.76
CA PHE A 179 6.27 1.93 -10.71
C PHE A 179 5.31 1.03 -9.93
N SER A 180 4.01 1.29 -10.03
CA SER A 180 3.03 0.41 -9.41
C SER A 180 3.04 -0.96 -10.08
N LYS A 181 2.96 -2.03 -9.28
CA LYS A 181 2.81 -3.39 -9.79
C LYS A 181 1.41 -3.66 -10.36
N ILE A 182 0.43 -2.78 -10.09
CA ILE A 182 -0.98 -2.94 -10.48
C ILE A 182 -1.46 -1.79 -11.38
N TYR A 183 -1.13 -0.55 -11.05
CA TYR A 183 -1.70 0.62 -11.70
C TYR A 183 -0.86 1.03 -12.93
N GLY A 184 -1.52 1.10 -14.10
CA GLY A 184 -0.93 1.66 -15.33
C GLY A 184 -0.37 0.66 -16.35
N GLY A 185 -0.60 -0.66 -16.18
CA GLY A 185 -0.19 -1.66 -17.16
C GLY A 185 -0.24 -3.09 -16.64
N THR A 186 0.53 -3.99 -17.25
CA THR A 186 0.74 -5.35 -16.73
C THR A 186 1.91 -5.35 -15.75
N ALA A 187 1.91 -6.28 -14.78
CA ALA A 187 3.04 -6.45 -13.85
C ALA A 187 4.39 -6.66 -14.58
N ALA A 188 4.36 -7.27 -15.76
CA ALA A 188 5.54 -7.43 -16.62
C ALA A 188 6.03 -6.08 -17.20
N GLY A 189 5.11 -5.20 -17.60
CA GLY A 189 5.44 -3.84 -18.04
C GLY A 189 6.11 -3.02 -16.95
N ALA A 190 5.52 -3.02 -15.74
CA ALA A 190 6.10 -2.34 -14.58
C ALA A 190 7.50 -2.87 -14.22
N ARG A 191 7.69 -4.20 -14.27
CA ARG A 191 9.00 -4.84 -14.07
C ARG A 191 10.01 -4.39 -15.12
N SER A 192 9.60 -4.30 -16.39
CA SER A 192 10.46 -3.84 -17.48
C SER A 192 10.94 -2.40 -17.25
N MET A 193 10.01 -1.48 -16.91
CA MET A 193 10.35 -0.09 -16.60
C MET A 193 11.30 0.01 -15.41
N TYR A 194 11.03 -0.74 -14.34
CA TYR A 194 11.92 -0.82 -13.19
C TYR A 194 13.32 -1.33 -13.55
N ASN A 195 13.43 -2.42 -14.31
CA ASN A 195 14.72 -2.97 -14.72
C ASN A 195 15.51 -1.95 -15.56
N SER A 196 14.82 -1.21 -16.44
CA SER A 196 15.42 -0.14 -17.23
C SER A 196 15.89 1.03 -16.37
N ALA A 197 15.10 1.47 -15.38
CA ALA A 197 15.46 2.57 -14.48
C ALA A 197 16.59 2.19 -13.52
N LYS A 198 16.56 0.96 -12.99
CA LYS A 198 17.60 0.38 -12.15
C LYS A 198 18.94 0.26 -12.90
N GLY A 199 18.91 -0.05 -14.19
CA GLY A 199 20.12 -0.34 -14.96
C GLY A 199 20.90 -1.55 -14.43
N THR A 200 22.22 -1.49 -14.50
CA THR A 200 23.13 -2.55 -14.04
C THR A 200 23.83 -2.13 -12.75
N GLY A 201 23.21 -2.39 -11.59
CA GLY A 201 23.82 -2.16 -10.29
C GLY A 201 22.81 -1.83 -9.19
N GLY A 202 23.34 -1.38 -8.04
CA GLY A 202 22.57 -0.91 -6.91
C GLY A 202 22.40 -1.92 -5.78
N ILE A 203 22.08 -1.37 -4.62
CA ILE A 203 21.77 -2.15 -3.42
C ILE A 203 20.31 -2.55 -3.53
N GLU A 204 20.07 -3.82 -3.86
CA GLU A 204 18.74 -4.39 -3.78
C GLU A 204 18.38 -4.58 -2.30
N THR A 205 17.39 -3.84 -1.84
CA THR A 205 16.92 -3.93 -0.45
C THR A 205 15.74 -4.87 -0.30
N ARG A 206 15.57 -5.78 -1.27
CA ARG A 206 14.68 -6.92 -1.13
C ARG A 206 15.07 -7.69 0.14
N GLY A 207 14.18 -7.63 1.14
CA GLY A 207 14.02 -8.80 1.99
C GLY A 207 13.32 -9.88 1.16
N PRO A 208 13.85 -11.11 1.06
CA PRO A 208 13.00 -12.26 0.76
C PRO A 208 11.98 -12.34 1.90
N GLN A 209 10.76 -11.87 1.66
CA GLN A 209 9.70 -11.86 2.68
C GLN A 209 8.41 -12.52 2.19
N ALA A 210 8.55 -13.51 1.30
CA ALA A 210 7.54 -14.56 1.23
C ALA A 210 7.51 -15.37 2.55
N ASP A 211 8.57 -15.30 3.36
CA ASP A 211 8.85 -16.25 4.43
C ASP A 211 8.60 -15.69 5.86
N LEU A 212 8.37 -14.37 6.02
CA LEU A 212 8.11 -13.75 7.35
C LEU A 212 6.63 -13.38 7.58
N GLN A 213 5.73 -13.76 6.66
CA GLN A 213 4.31 -13.83 6.99
C GLN A 213 3.92 -15.30 7.08
N PRO A 214 3.05 -15.72 8.04
CA PRO A 214 2.44 -17.03 7.95
C PRO A 214 1.81 -17.13 6.56
N PRO A 215 1.95 -18.28 5.86
CA PRO A 215 1.38 -18.46 4.53
C PRO A 215 -0.08 -18.00 4.59
N ALA A 216 -0.49 -17.16 3.64
CA ALA A 216 -1.86 -16.69 3.57
C ALA A 216 -2.78 -17.92 3.73
N ASP A 217 -3.64 -17.92 4.74
CA ASP A 217 -4.54 -19.05 4.98
C ASP A 217 -5.60 -19.05 3.88
N TYR A 218 -5.23 -19.65 2.74
CA TYR A 218 -6.05 -19.77 1.56
C TYR A 218 -7.34 -20.55 1.88
N ASN A 219 -7.33 -21.41 2.91
CA ASN A 219 -8.52 -22.10 3.38
C ASN A 219 -9.49 -21.09 4.03
N LEU A 220 -9.03 -20.22 4.92
CA LEU A 220 -9.87 -19.18 5.53
C LEU A 220 -10.40 -18.19 4.48
N TRP A 221 -9.58 -17.81 3.50
CA TRP A 221 -10.03 -16.92 2.41
C TRP A 221 -11.08 -17.59 1.52
N GLU A 222 -10.89 -18.87 1.16
CA GLU A 222 -11.88 -19.65 0.43
C GLU A 222 -13.15 -19.86 1.24
N GLU A 223 -13.07 -20.15 2.54
CA GLU A 223 -14.22 -20.28 3.44
C GLU A 223 -15.01 -18.98 3.49
N ARG A 224 -14.36 -17.82 3.68
CA ARG A 224 -15.02 -16.51 3.64
C ARG A 224 -15.63 -16.20 2.28
N ARG A 225 -15.02 -16.64 1.18
CA ARG A 225 -15.54 -16.48 -0.18
C ARG A 225 -16.72 -17.43 -0.44
N LYS A 226 -16.69 -18.66 0.05
CA LYS A 226 -17.79 -19.64 0.01
C LYS A 226 -18.95 -19.15 0.88
N ALA A 227 -18.69 -18.65 2.08
CA ALA A 227 -19.68 -18.06 2.99
C ALA A 227 -20.38 -16.84 2.37
N ARG A 228 -19.63 -15.94 1.71
CA ARG A 228 -20.22 -14.81 0.95
C ARG A 228 -21.13 -15.28 -0.19
N ARG A 229 -20.73 -16.34 -0.91
CA ARG A 229 -21.57 -16.94 -1.96
C ARG A 229 -22.79 -17.66 -1.41
N HIS A 230 -22.68 -18.35 -0.29
CA HIS A 230 -23.80 -19.01 0.39
C HIS A 230 -24.82 -17.98 0.88
N LYS A 231 -24.35 -16.94 1.58
CA LYS A 231 -25.20 -15.84 2.04
C LYS A 231 -25.92 -15.12 0.90
N ARG A 232 -25.21 -14.89 -0.22
CA ARG A 232 -25.83 -14.32 -1.44
C ARG A 232 -26.86 -15.27 -2.05
N LYS A 233 -26.62 -16.58 -2.04
CA LYS A 233 -27.56 -17.58 -2.54
C LYS A 233 -28.81 -17.67 -1.67
N GLU A 234 -28.67 -17.70 -0.35
CA GLU A 234 -29.81 -17.64 0.59
C GLU A 234 -30.65 -16.39 0.38
N GLN A 235 -30.01 -15.22 0.21
CA GLN A 235 -30.73 -13.97 -0.10
C GLN A 235 -31.51 -14.06 -1.42
N ILE A 236 -30.91 -14.63 -2.46
CA ILE A 236 -31.59 -14.84 -3.76
C ILE A 236 -32.76 -15.82 -3.61
N ASP A 237 -32.59 -16.90 -2.85
CA ASP A 237 -33.64 -17.91 -2.63
C ASP A 237 -34.81 -17.30 -1.82
N ASP A 238 -34.53 -16.48 -0.81
CA ASP A 238 -35.53 -15.73 -0.03
C ASP A 238 -36.28 -14.70 -0.89
N GLU A 239 -35.57 -13.97 -1.76
CA GLU A 239 -36.16 -13.03 -2.72
C GLU A 239 -37.07 -13.72 -3.73
N ILE A 240 -36.65 -14.88 -4.28
CA ILE A 240 -37.45 -15.70 -5.19
C ILE A 240 -38.72 -16.18 -4.48
N LEU A 241 -38.60 -16.65 -3.23
CA LEU A 241 -39.73 -17.14 -2.45
C LEU A 241 -40.71 -16.01 -2.12
N ALA A 242 -40.21 -14.84 -1.73
CA ALA A 242 -41.03 -13.65 -1.48
C ALA A 242 -41.81 -13.22 -2.74
N ASN A 243 -41.14 -13.20 -3.90
CA ASN A 243 -41.76 -12.90 -5.19
C ASN A 243 -42.86 -13.92 -5.56
N TYR A 244 -42.62 -15.21 -5.30
CA TYR A 244 -43.62 -16.27 -5.52
C TYR A 244 -44.88 -16.04 -4.67
N TYR A 245 -44.73 -15.79 -3.37
CA TYR A 245 -45.88 -15.57 -2.48
C TYR A 245 -46.63 -14.27 -2.77
N GLN A 246 -45.92 -13.19 -3.12
CA GLN A 246 -46.57 -11.96 -3.58
C GLN A 246 -47.43 -12.21 -4.82
N LYS A 247 -46.89 -12.91 -5.83
CA LYS A 247 -47.64 -13.22 -7.06
C LYS A 247 -48.86 -14.10 -6.80
N LYS A 248 -48.74 -15.10 -5.92
CA LYS A 248 -49.86 -15.94 -5.50
C LYS A 248 -50.97 -15.12 -4.84
N HIS A 249 -50.61 -14.24 -3.90
CA HIS A 249 -51.59 -13.39 -3.22
C HIS A 249 -52.31 -12.43 -4.19
N GLN A 250 -51.60 -11.85 -5.15
CA GLN A 250 -52.21 -11.01 -6.18
C GLN A 250 -53.21 -11.77 -7.05
N ASN A 251 -52.91 -13.03 -7.40
CA ASN A 251 -53.84 -13.89 -8.14
C ASN A 251 -55.08 -14.23 -7.32
N GLU A 252 -54.93 -14.56 -6.03
CA GLU A 252 -56.08 -14.82 -5.14
C GLU A 252 -56.99 -13.59 -5.02
N LEU A 253 -56.41 -12.39 -4.89
CA LEU A 253 -57.16 -11.14 -4.89
C LEU A 253 -57.90 -10.90 -6.22
N TYR A 254 -57.26 -11.23 -7.34
CA TYR A 254 -57.87 -11.12 -8.67
C TYR A 254 -59.06 -12.08 -8.81
N GLU A 255 -58.90 -13.35 -8.43
CA GLU A 255 -59.99 -14.34 -8.46
C GLU A 255 -61.16 -13.93 -7.56
N ARG A 256 -60.86 -13.40 -6.37
CA ARG A 256 -61.89 -12.90 -5.46
C ARG A 256 -62.69 -11.74 -6.08
N LYS A 257 -62.00 -10.75 -6.64
CA LYS A 257 -62.65 -9.63 -7.35
C LYS A 257 -63.46 -10.10 -8.54
N LEU A 258 -62.97 -11.10 -9.28
CA LEU A 258 -63.70 -11.69 -10.41
C LEU A 258 -64.99 -12.36 -9.95
N TYR A 259 -64.94 -13.10 -8.83
CA TYR A 259 -66.12 -13.76 -8.25
C TYR A 259 -67.14 -12.73 -7.73
N GLU A 260 -66.69 -11.73 -6.98
CA GLU A 260 -67.53 -10.62 -6.50
C GLU A 260 -68.21 -9.88 -7.67
N ASN A 261 -67.48 -9.60 -8.75
CA ASN A 261 -68.04 -8.97 -9.94
C ASN A 261 -69.09 -9.85 -10.63
N LYS A 262 -68.86 -11.16 -10.73
CA LYS A 262 -69.84 -12.11 -11.28
C LYS A 262 -71.11 -12.17 -10.44
N GLU A 263 -70.96 -12.13 -9.11
CA GLU A 263 -72.10 -12.15 -8.20
C GLU A 263 -72.89 -10.84 -8.24
N LEU A 264 -72.21 -9.69 -8.29
CA LEU A 264 -72.84 -8.39 -8.52
C LEU A 264 -73.60 -8.34 -9.86
N ALA A 265 -73.05 -8.94 -10.92
CA ALA A 265 -73.72 -9.04 -12.21
C ALA A 265 -75.01 -9.89 -12.13
N ARG A 266 -74.97 -11.03 -11.43
CA ARG A 266 -76.16 -11.86 -11.18
C ARG A 266 -77.22 -11.12 -10.38
N LEU A 267 -76.84 -10.43 -9.31
CA LEU A 267 -77.76 -9.64 -8.48
C LEU A 267 -78.37 -8.48 -9.27
N ARG A 268 -77.60 -7.82 -10.14
CA ARG A 268 -78.11 -6.79 -11.08
C ARG A 268 -79.15 -7.38 -12.03
N SER A 269 -78.84 -8.50 -12.69
CA SER A 269 -79.80 -9.16 -13.59
C SER A 269 -81.06 -9.67 -12.87
N ALA A 270 -80.94 -10.16 -11.64
CA ALA A 270 -82.09 -10.58 -10.83
C ALA A 270 -82.96 -9.38 -10.40
N ALA A 271 -82.34 -8.25 -10.03
CA ALA A 271 -83.04 -7.01 -9.72
C ALA A 271 -83.77 -6.42 -10.95
N GLU A 272 -83.16 -6.51 -12.13
CA GLU A 272 -83.79 -6.16 -13.41
C GLU A 272 -85.01 -7.04 -13.71
N MET A 273 -84.91 -8.37 -13.50
CA MET A 273 -86.02 -9.31 -13.67
C MET A 273 -87.18 -9.10 -12.68
N MET A 274 -86.90 -8.58 -11.49
CA MET A 274 -87.92 -8.25 -10.47
C MET A 274 -88.54 -6.85 -10.65
N GLY A 275 -88.20 -6.11 -11.71
CA GLY A 275 -88.78 -4.79 -11.99
C GLY A 275 -88.38 -3.69 -11.00
N LEU A 276 -87.38 -3.94 -10.16
CA LEU A 276 -86.89 -3.00 -9.15
C LEU A 276 -85.93 -1.99 -9.81
N ARG A 277 -86.49 -1.02 -10.56
CA ARG A 277 -85.71 0.14 -11.02
C ARG A 277 -85.48 1.12 -9.86
N GLY A 278 -84.39 0.92 -9.13
CA GLY A 278 -83.83 1.95 -8.25
C GLY A 278 -82.81 2.80 -9.01
N ASN A 279 -83.02 4.12 -9.07
CA ASN A 279 -82.07 5.10 -9.61
C ASN A 279 -80.75 5.05 -8.83
N ALA A 280 -79.74 4.36 -9.36
CA ALA A 280 -78.35 4.58 -8.98
C ALA A 280 -77.70 5.47 -10.05
N SER A 281 -77.87 6.77 -9.89
CA SER A 281 -76.92 7.73 -10.44
C SER A 281 -75.55 7.50 -9.79
N HIS A 282 -74.49 7.77 -10.56
CA HIS A 282 -73.06 7.73 -10.23
C HIS A 282 -72.30 6.44 -10.56
N GLU A 283 -71.55 6.59 -11.65
CA GLU A 283 -70.21 6.02 -11.89
C GLU A 283 -70.08 4.49 -11.94
N SER A 284 -70.29 3.93 -13.13
CA SER A 284 -69.48 2.79 -13.56
C SER A 284 -69.21 2.84 -15.05
N LYS A 285 -68.28 3.71 -15.47
CA LYS A 285 -67.48 3.43 -16.67
C LYS A 285 -66.57 2.26 -16.33
N ILE A 286 -67.09 1.04 -16.45
CA ILE A 286 -66.25 -0.17 -16.46
C ILE A 286 -65.55 -0.15 -17.81
N SER A 287 -64.40 0.51 -17.85
CA SER A 287 -63.45 0.44 -18.95
C SER A 287 -63.00 -1.02 -19.08
N MET A 288 -63.46 -1.70 -20.14
CA MET A 288 -62.93 -2.99 -20.59
C MET A 288 -61.54 -2.79 -21.20
N ALA A 289 -60.59 -2.25 -20.43
CA ALA A 289 -59.24 -1.94 -20.91
C ALA A 289 -58.12 -2.46 -19.98
N SER A 290 -58.37 -3.49 -19.16
CA SER A 290 -57.32 -4.09 -18.31
C SER A 290 -56.94 -5.53 -18.66
N GLY A 291 -57.49 -6.09 -19.74
CA GLY A 291 -57.07 -7.42 -20.25
C GLY A 291 -55.83 -7.41 -21.13
N THR A 292 -55.46 -6.26 -21.71
CA THR A 292 -54.34 -6.14 -22.67
C THR A 292 -53.15 -5.32 -22.17
N ALA A 293 -53.25 -4.65 -21.03
CA ALA A 293 -52.18 -3.79 -20.50
C ALA A 293 -51.11 -4.52 -19.66
N TYR A 294 -51.24 -5.84 -19.42
CA TYR A 294 -50.33 -6.58 -18.53
C TYR A 294 -49.31 -7.48 -19.23
N TYR A 295 -49.23 -7.47 -20.56
CA TYR A 295 -48.14 -8.14 -21.29
C TYR A 295 -46.98 -7.22 -21.68
N GLU A 296 -47.14 -5.89 -21.64
CA GLU A 296 -46.05 -4.96 -21.95
C GLU A 296 -45.14 -4.63 -20.75
N ALA A 297 -45.59 -4.86 -19.51
CA ALA A 297 -44.75 -4.67 -18.33
C ALA A 297 -43.66 -5.76 -18.16
N ALA A 298 -43.73 -6.85 -18.93
CA ALA A 298 -42.72 -7.92 -18.91
C ALA A 298 -41.51 -7.65 -19.84
N PHE A 299 -41.54 -6.58 -20.66
CA PHE A 299 -40.45 -6.20 -21.56
C PHE A 299 -39.67 -4.95 -21.12
N MET A 300 -39.97 -4.39 -19.94
CA MET A 300 -39.31 -3.18 -19.40
C MET A 300 -38.37 -3.48 -18.21
N THR A 301 -37.89 -4.71 -18.05
CA THR A 301 -36.86 -5.04 -17.04
C THR A 301 -35.51 -5.44 -17.64
N SER A 302 -35.26 -5.17 -18.93
CA SER A 302 -33.92 -5.34 -19.51
C SER A 302 -33.01 -4.10 -19.43
N ASP A 303 -33.53 -2.93 -19.03
CA ASP A 303 -32.77 -1.66 -19.08
C ASP A 303 -32.38 -1.07 -17.70
N ILE A 304 -32.50 -1.83 -16.61
CA ILE A 304 -31.93 -1.43 -15.29
C ILE A 304 -30.81 -2.40 -14.90
N ALA A 305 -29.86 -2.56 -15.82
CA ALA A 305 -28.55 -3.18 -15.55
C ALA A 305 -27.37 -2.24 -15.91
N GLU A 306 -27.63 -0.95 -16.20
CA GLU A 306 -26.59 0.06 -16.47
C GLU A 306 -26.48 1.19 -15.43
N MET A 307 -27.17 1.10 -14.29
CA MET A 307 -26.92 1.99 -13.14
C MET A 307 -27.02 1.23 -11.83
N ILE A 308 -25.95 0.50 -11.46
CA ILE A 308 -25.37 0.29 -10.13
C ILE A 308 -24.13 -0.61 -10.27
#